data_AF-A0A2V9T7A6-F1
#
_entry.id   AF-A0A2V9T7A6-F1
#
_cell.length_a   1.000
_cell.length_b   1.000
_cell.length_c   1.000
_cell.angle_alpha   90.00
_cell.angle_beta   90.00
_cell.angle_gamma   90.00
#
_symmetry.space_group_name_H-M   'P 1'
#
loop_
_entity.id
_entity.type
_entity.pdbx_description
1 polymer ?
#
loop_
_entity_poly.entity_id
_entity_poly.type
_entity_poly.pdbx_seq_one_letter_code
_entity_poly.pdbx_strand_id
1 'polypeptide(L)'
;MFSLRAFTVNFAGYTDAEIQRWLHLRAIEWSGFPGYLAQIIAPILFIFYPWWQVLLGVFLISLPWCIVRYWFVIPEFSDKICLVVVWFKWPVCIGSAIYLFFHQQPVAGVIALLVPLLAGFLTPPGRVGIIELQLAKSVGYVPLDAEI
;
A
#
# COMPACT_ATOMS: atom_id res chain seq x y z
N MET A 1 14.82 -12.66 18.99
CA MET A 1 13.45 -13.22 19.01
C MET A 1 12.53 -12.11 19.47
N PHE A 2 12.00 -11.29 18.54
CA PHE A 2 11.12 -10.18 18.89
C PHE A 2 9.70 -10.71 19.09
N SER A 3 9.21 -10.64 20.33
CA SER A 3 7.81 -10.90 20.66
C SER A 3 6.95 -9.80 20.03
N LEU A 4 6.45 -10.03 18.81
CA LEU A 4 5.40 -9.19 18.23
C LEU A 4 4.17 -9.35 19.13
N ARG A 5 3.74 -8.26 19.77
CA ARG A 5 2.40 -8.19 20.36
C ARG A 5 1.42 -8.64 19.28
N ALA A 6 0.61 -9.64 19.57
CA ALA A 6 -0.50 -10.02 18.69
C ALA A 6 -1.38 -8.79 18.51
N PHE A 7 -1.33 -8.17 17.35
CA PHE A 7 -2.30 -7.15 16.99
C PHE A 7 -3.64 -7.84 16.87
N THR A 8 -4.52 -7.60 17.84
CA THR A 8 -5.87 -8.15 17.85
C THR A 8 -6.75 -7.24 17.01
N VAL A 9 -6.86 -7.54 15.71
CA VAL A 9 -8.04 -7.10 14.95
C VAL A 9 -9.24 -7.79 15.57
N ASN A 10 -10.24 -7.00 15.97
CA ASN A 10 -11.44 -7.58 16.53
C ASN A 10 -12.34 -8.09 15.39
N PHE A 11 -12.22 -9.39 15.08
CA PHE A 11 -13.08 -10.06 14.10
C PHE A 11 -14.42 -10.52 14.70
N ALA A 12 -14.81 -10.06 15.90
CA ALA A 12 -16.11 -10.40 16.47
C ALA A 12 -17.25 -9.96 15.52
N GLY A 13 -18.06 -10.94 15.11
CA GLY A 13 -19.18 -10.72 14.18
C GLY A 13 -18.82 -10.80 12.70
N TYR A 14 -17.55 -11.04 12.34
CA TYR A 14 -17.15 -11.26 10.95
C TYR A 14 -17.38 -12.73 10.57
N THR A 15 -17.85 -12.94 9.35
CA THR A 15 -17.88 -14.26 8.72
C THR A 15 -16.49 -14.66 8.24
N ASP A 16 -16.23 -15.96 8.07
CA ASP A 16 -14.95 -16.44 7.53
C ASP A 16 -14.60 -15.80 6.18
N ALA A 17 -15.60 -15.60 5.32
CA ALA A 17 -15.41 -14.95 4.03
C ALA A 17 -14.94 -13.49 4.16
N GLU A 18 -15.42 -12.76 5.16
CA GLU A 18 -15.01 -11.38 5.42
C GLU A 18 -13.59 -11.30 5.98
N ILE A 19 -13.23 -12.24 6.86
CA ILE A 19 -11.87 -12.33 7.40
C ILE A 19 -10.87 -12.65 6.27
N GLN A 20 -11.19 -13.64 5.43
CA GLN A 20 -10.39 -14.00 4.26
C GLN A 20 -10.23 -12.82 3.30
N ARG A 21 -11.32 -12.10 3.00
CA ARG A 21 -11.28 -10.91 2.17
C ARG A 21 -10.39 -9.82 2.78
N TRP A 22 -10.49 -9.60 4.10
CA TRP A 22 -9.65 -8.63 4.79
C TRP A 22 -8.17 -9.01 4.68
N LEU A 23 -7.83 -10.26 4.98
CA LEU A 23 -6.46 -10.79 4.87
C LEU A 23 -5.90 -10.63 3.45
N HIS A 24 -6.68 -11.00 2.45
CA HIS A 24 -6.30 -10.90 1.05
C HIS A 24 -6.03 -9.45 0.61
N LEU A 25 -6.92 -8.52 0.98
CA LEU A 25 -6.73 -7.10 0.65
C LEU A 25 -5.50 -6.51 1.34
N ARG A 26 -5.28 -6.83 2.62
CA ARG A 26 -4.06 -6.42 3.34
C ARG A 26 -2.80 -6.99 2.73
N ALA A 27 -2.85 -8.24 2.26
CA ALA A 27 -1.72 -8.89 1.61
C ALA A 27 -1.36 -8.21 0.27
N ILE A 28 -2.35 -7.84 -0.54
CA ILE A 28 -2.13 -7.09 -1.78
C ILE A 28 -1.47 -5.74 -1.49
N GLU A 29 -1.99 -5.01 -0.52
CA GLU A 29 -1.49 -3.68 -0.16
C GLU A 29 -0.07 -3.75 0.41
N TRP A 30 0.21 -4.72 1.27
CA TRP A 30 1.56 -4.95 1.79
C TRP A 30 2.54 -5.37 0.68
N SER A 31 2.09 -6.22 -0.25
CA SER A 31 2.89 -6.66 -1.41
C SER A 31 3.40 -5.49 -2.25
N GLY A 32 2.56 -4.45 -2.43
CA GLY A 32 2.84 -3.24 -3.20
C GLY A 32 3.00 -1.97 -2.34
N PHE A 33 3.39 -2.10 -1.07
CA PHE A 33 3.29 -1.03 -0.08
C PHE A 33 3.92 0.32 -0.50
N PRO A 34 5.12 0.38 -1.11
CA PRO A 34 5.68 1.66 -1.58
C PRO A 34 4.81 2.36 -2.62
N GLY A 35 4.28 1.62 -3.58
CA GLY A 35 3.36 2.16 -4.59
C GLY A 35 2.02 2.56 -3.98
N TYR A 36 1.54 1.76 -3.02
CA TYR A 36 0.32 2.07 -2.30
C TYR A 36 0.43 3.41 -1.56
N LEU A 37 1.53 3.64 -0.84
CA LEU A 37 1.80 4.91 -0.16
C LEU A 37 2.04 6.06 -1.14
N ALA A 38 2.63 5.78 -2.30
CA ALA A 38 2.85 6.76 -3.36
C ALA A 38 1.54 7.40 -3.88
N GLN A 39 0.38 6.77 -3.70
CA GLN A 39 -0.93 7.34 -4.08
C GLN A 39 -1.23 8.68 -3.38
N ILE A 40 -0.66 8.93 -2.20
CA ILE A 40 -0.75 10.21 -1.50
C ILE A 40 0.52 11.03 -1.69
N ILE A 41 1.68 10.39 -1.59
CA ILE A 41 2.96 11.11 -1.56
C ILE A 41 3.34 11.65 -2.94
N ALA A 42 3.19 10.86 -4.01
CA ALA A 42 3.64 11.25 -5.34
C ALA A 42 2.92 12.50 -5.90
N PRO A 43 1.58 12.66 -5.78
CA PRO A 43 0.89 13.89 -6.19
C PRO A 43 1.43 15.15 -5.51
N ILE A 44 1.83 15.05 -4.23
CA ILE A 44 2.44 16.18 -3.51
C ILE A 44 3.85 16.43 -4.04
N LEU A 45 4.65 15.37 -4.25
CA LEU A 45 6.01 15.49 -4.76
C LEU A 45 6.08 16.06 -6.18
N PHE A 46 5.07 15.85 -7.02
CA PHE A 46 5.00 16.45 -8.35
C PHE A 46 5.00 17.98 -8.32
N ILE A 47 4.65 18.61 -7.20
CA ILE A 47 4.75 20.07 -7.02
C ILE A 47 6.21 20.53 -6.99
N PHE A 48 7.10 19.70 -6.45
CA PHE A 48 8.50 20.04 -6.19
C PHE A 48 9.47 19.44 -7.21
N TYR A 49 9.11 18.30 -7.80
CA TYR A 49 9.98 17.52 -8.68
C TYR A 49 9.29 17.15 -9.98
N PRO A 50 10.03 17.02 -11.10
CA PRO A 50 9.52 16.48 -12.34
C PRO A 50 8.85 15.11 -12.14
N TRP A 51 7.69 14.91 -12.77
CA TRP A 51 6.88 13.71 -12.60
C TRP A 51 7.68 12.40 -12.79
N TRP A 52 8.59 12.36 -13.76
CA TRP A 52 9.39 11.18 -14.06
C TRP A 52 10.40 10.86 -12.95
N GLN A 53 10.94 11.86 -12.24
CA GLN A 53 11.87 11.66 -11.13
C GLN A 53 11.15 11.02 -9.95
N VAL A 54 9.92 11.48 -9.67
CA VAL A 54 9.10 10.95 -8.59
C VAL A 54 8.69 9.50 -8.89
N LEU A 55 8.23 9.21 -10.11
CA LEU A 55 7.87 7.84 -10.51
C LEU A 55 9.09 6.90 -10.48
N LEU A 56 10.24 7.36 -10.96
CA LEU A 56 11.49 6.60 -10.89
C LEU A 56 11.89 6.34 -9.43
N GLY A 57 11.75 7.33 -8.55
CA GLY A 57 12.01 7.18 -7.12
C GLY A 57 11.12 6.13 -6.46
N VAL A 58 9.81 6.14 -6.76
CA VAL A 58 8.87 5.12 -6.28
C VAL A 58 9.28 3.72 -6.75
N PHE A 59 9.65 3.58 -8.03
CA PHE A 59 10.13 2.31 -8.57
C PHE A 59 11.41 1.84 -7.87
N LEU A 60 12.40 2.71 -7.69
CA LEU A 60 13.66 2.37 -7.04
C LEU A 60 13.48 1.96 -5.57
N ILE A 61 12.60 2.65 -4.82
CA ILE A 61 12.25 2.28 -3.43
C ILE A 61 11.50 0.94 -3.39
N SER A 62 10.79 0.59 -4.45
CA SER A 62 10.07 -0.68 -4.56
C SER A 62 11.00 -1.88 -4.76
N LEU A 63 12.24 -1.68 -5.20
CA LEU A 63 13.20 -2.78 -5.41
C LEU A 63 13.67 -3.40 -4.08
N PRO A 64 14.17 -2.65 -3.08
CA PRO A 64 14.43 -3.20 -1.75
C PRO A 64 13.16 -3.81 -1.11
N TRP A 65 11.99 -3.23 -1.36
CA TRP A 65 10.74 -3.74 -0.82
C TRP A 65 10.41 -5.16 -1.29
N CYS A 66 10.87 -5.57 -2.47
CA CYS A 66 10.69 -6.93 -2.96
C CYS A 66 11.28 -7.99 -2.02
N ILE A 67 12.30 -7.64 -1.25
CA ILE A 67 12.92 -8.48 -0.22
C ILE A 67 12.19 -8.29 1.11
N VAL A 68 12.03 -7.03 1.54
CA VAL A 68 11.48 -6.67 2.85
C VAL A 68 10.06 -7.19 3.06
N ARG A 69 9.22 -7.19 2.01
CA ARG A 69 7.82 -7.60 2.07
C ARG A 69 7.58 -9.03 2.57
N TYR A 70 8.60 -9.89 2.51
CA TYR A 70 8.54 -11.28 2.99
C TYR A 70 9.20 -11.51 4.34
N TRP A 71 10.03 -10.56 4.79
CA TRP A 71 10.80 -10.69 6.03
C TRP A 71 9.93 -10.48 7.26
N PHE A 72 8.94 -9.60 7.15
CA PHE A 72 7.96 -9.35 8.19
C PHE A 72 6.68 -8.81 7.59
N VAL A 73 5.59 -9.00 8.33
CA VAL A 73 4.34 -8.31 8.07
C VAL A 73 3.85 -7.68 9.37
N ILE A 74 3.48 -6.41 9.30
CA ILE A 74 2.93 -5.66 10.44
C ILE A 74 1.45 -5.37 10.12
N PRO A 75 0.51 -6.12 10.70
CA PRO A 75 -0.92 -5.94 10.45
C PRO A 75 -1.41 -4.52 10.77
N GLU A 76 -0.89 -3.92 11.85
CA GLU A 76 -1.24 -2.57 12.31
C GLU A 76 -0.99 -1.50 11.25
N PHE A 77 0.15 -1.58 10.56
CA PHE A 77 0.48 -0.65 9.51
C PHE A 77 -0.38 -0.90 8.27
N SER A 78 -0.61 -2.16 7.93
CA SER A 78 -1.46 -2.52 6.79
C SER A 78 -2.91 -2.04 6.99
N ASP A 79 -3.42 -2.05 8.22
CA ASP A 79 -4.76 -1.56 8.54
C ASP A 79 -4.83 -0.02 8.54
N LYS A 80 -4.02 0.63 9.39
CA LYS A 80 -4.09 2.10 9.59
C LYS A 80 -3.67 2.89 8.36
N ILE A 81 -2.56 2.51 7.71
CA ILE A 81 -2.04 3.23 6.55
C ILE A 81 -2.99 3.07 5.37
N CYS A 82 -3.62 1.90 5.21
CA CYS A 82 -4.67 1.73 4.22
C CYS A 82 -5.81 2.72 4.42
N LEU A 83 -6.36 2.83 5.63
CA LEU A 83 -7.48 3.73 5.84
C LEU A 83 -7.08 5.17 5.47
N VAL A 84 -5.89 5.60 5.87
CA VAL A 84 -5.35 6.91 5.48
C VAL A 84 -5.26 7.04 3.96
N VAL A 85 -4.66 6.06 3.27
CA VAL A 85 -4.52 6.09 1.80
C VAL A 85 -5.87 6.13 1.10
N VAL A 86 -6.83 5.30 1.50
CA VAL A 86 -8.16 5.24 0.89
C VAL A 86 -8.91 6.56 1.01
N TRP A 87 -8.90 7.17 2.20
CA TRP A 87 -9.61 8.42 2.46
C TRP A 87 -8.92 9.65 1.84
N PHE A 88 -7.60 9.73 1.92
CA PHE A 88 -6.86 10.94 1.53
C PHE A 88 -6.34 10.93 0.09
N LYS A 89 -6.25 9.78 -0.60
CA LYS A 89 -5.71 9.74 -1.97
C LYS A 89 -6.44 10.67 -2.92
N TRP A 90 -7.78 10.68 -2.91
CA TRP A 90 -8.56 11.50 -3.84
C TRP A 90 -8.46 12.99 -3.53
N PRO A 91 -8.67 13.47 -2.28
CA PRO A 91 -8.46 14.87 -1.94
C PRO A 91 -7.06 15.37 -2.29
N VAL A 92 -6.03 14.57 -2.01
CA VAL A 92 -4.63 14.94 -2.28
C VAL A 92 -4.35 14.96 -3.79
N CYS A 93 -4.78 13.95 -4.54
CA CYS A 93 -4.61 13.92 -6.00
C CYS A 93 -5.31 15.11 -6.67
N ILE A 94 -6.56 15.39 -6.28
CA ILE A 94 -7.35 16.50 -6.84
C ILE A 94 -6.71 17.84 -6.48
N GLY A 95 -6.34 18.06 -5.21
CA GLY A 95 -5.70 19.30 -4.76
C GLY A 95 -4.37 19.55 -5.47
N SER A 96 -3.51 18.54 -5.55
CA SER A 96 -2.24 18.62 -6.28
C SER A 96 -2.44 18.88 -7.77
N ALA A 97 -3.40 18.22 -8.40
CA ALA A 97 -3.68 18.41 -9.82
C ALA A 97 -4.15 19.83 -10.12
N ILE A 98 -5.07 20.37 -9.31
CA ILE A 98 -5.52 21.76 -9.42
C ILE A 98 -4.33 22.71 -9.33
N TYR A 99 -3.46 22.53 -8.32
CA TYR A 99 -2.26 23.34 -8.16
C TYR A 99 -1.34 23.27 -9.40
N LEU A 100 -1.08 22.07 -9.91
CA LEU A 100 -0.21 21.84 -11.07
C LEU A 100 -0.78 22.44 -12.36
N PHE A 101 -2.10 22.41 -12.56
CA PHE A 101 -2.74 23.06 -13.70
C PHE A 101 -2.61 24.58 -13.65
N PHE A 102 -2.77 25.19 -12.47
CA PHE A 102 -2.55 26.64 -12.31
C PHE A 102 -1.11 27.06 -12.58
N HIS A 103 -0.14 26.18 -12.32
CA HIS A 103 1.28 26.43 -12.56
C HIS A 103 1.76 25.97 -13.96
N GLN A 104 0.83 25.78 -14.92
CA GLN A 104 1.14 25.43 -16.31
C GLN A 104 1.91 24.10 -16.47
N GLN A 105 1.71 23.15 -15.54
CA GLN A 105 2.29 21.80 -15.61
C GLN A 105 1.20 20.74 -15.87
N PRO A 106 0.55 20.73 -17.06
CA PRO A 106 -0.64 19.91 -17.30
C PRO A 106 -0.33 18.42 -17.29
N VAL A 107 0.84 18.00 -17.78
CA VAL A 107 1.24 16.58 -17.79
C VAL A 107 1.34 16.03 -16.36
N ALA A 108 2.02 16.76 -15.47
CA ALA A 108 2.13 16.38 -14.07
C ALA A 108 0.75 16.39 -13.37
N GLY A 109 -0.11 17.37 -13.68
CA GLY A 109 -1.48 17.44 -13.15
C GLY A 109 -2.35 16.25 -13.56
N VAL A 110 -2.28 15.82 -14.82
CA VAL A 110 -2.98 14.62 -15.29
C VAL A 110 -2.42 13.37 -14.61
N ILE A 111 -1.10 13.22 -14.54
CA ILE A 111 -0.47 12.08 -13.87
C ILE A 111 -0.87 12.04 -12.40
N ALA A 112 -0.93 13.20 -11.71
CA ALA A 112 -1.38 13.32 -10.31
C ALA A 112 -2.76 12.69 -10.08
N LEU A 113 -3.71 12.91 -10.98
CA LEU A 113 -5.06 12.31 -10.91
C LEU A 113 -5.06 10.82 -11.20
N LEU A 114 -4.12 10.34 -12.01
CA LEU A 114 -4.02 8.94 -12.41
C LEU A 114 -3.19 8.09 -11.44
N VAL A 115 -2.41 8.68 -10.53
CA VAL A 115 -1.57 7.92 -9.58
C VAL A 115 -2.35 6.83 -8.83
N PRO A 116 -3.56 7.07 -8.29
CA PRO A 116 -4.31 6.01 -7.59
C PRO A 116 -4.62 4.78 -8.46
N LEU A 117 -4.74 4.97 -9.77
CA LEU A 117 -4.99 3.89 -10.74
C LEU A 117 -3.68 3.23 -11.21
N LEU A 118 -2.61 4.02 -11.32
CA LEU A 118 -1.33 3.57 -11.83
C LEU A 118 -0.44 2.91 -10.77
N ALA A 119 -0.64 3.25 -9.49
CA ALA A 119 0.20 2.81 -8.38
C ALA A 119 0.40 1.29 -8.31
N GLY A 120 -0.62 0.49 -8.65
CA GLY A 120 -0.52 -0.97 -8.68
C GLY A 120 0.44 -1.51 -9.74
N PHE A 121 0.70 -0.74 -10.80
CA PHE A 121 1.60 -1.12 -11.89
C PHE A 121 3.03 -0.59 -11.72
N LEU A 122 3.25 0.34 -10.77
CA LEU A 122 4.57 0.93 -10.52
C LEU A 122 5.48 0.04 -9.67
N THR A 123 4.91 -0.96 -8.99
CA THR A 123 5.65 -1.84 -8.09
C THR A 123 5.73 -3.25 -8.66
N PRO A 124 6.90 -3.93 -8.56
CA PRO A 124 7.00 -5.31 -9.00
C PRO A 124 5.98 -6.23 -8.29
N PRO A 125 5.26 -7.08 -9.03
CA PRO A 125 4.25 -7.96 -8.43
C PRO A 125 4.87 -8.90 -7.40
N GLY A 126 4.08 -9.27 -6.40
CA GLY A 126 4.49 -10.17 -5.33
C GLY A 126 3.59 -11.36 -5.18
N ARG A 127 4.13 -12.41 -4.56
CA ARG A 127 3.38 -13.60 -4.14
C ARG A 127 2.47 -13.25 -2.95
N VAL A 128 1.25 -12.82 -3.27
CA VAL A 128 0.25 -12.38 -2.29
C VAL A 128 -0.06 -13.49 -1.28
N GLY A 129 -0.21 -14.74 -1.71
CA GLY A 129 -0.54 -15.86 -0.82
C GLY A 129 0.47 -16.10 0.32
N ILE A 130 1.75 -15.82 0.10
CA ILE A 130 2.78 -15.93 1.17
C ILE A 130 2.55 -14.87 2.24
N ILE A 131 2.26 -13.65 1.82
CA ILE A 131 2.02 -12.52 2.70
C ILE A 131 0.69 -12.70 3.44
N GLU A 132 -0.33 -13.21 2.74
CA GLU A 132 -1.64 -13.53 3.30
C GLU A 132 -1.55 -14.58 4.41
N LEU A 133 -0.77 -15.64 4.22
CA LEU A 133 -0.53 -16.64 5.27
C LEU A 133 0.23 -16.03 6.46
N GLN A 134 1.27 -15.21 6.21
CA GLN A 134 1.98 -14.52 7.28
C GLN A 134 1.07 -13.58 8.08
N LEU A 135 0.17 -12.87 7.40
CA LEU A 135 -0.87 -12.05 8.04
C LEU A 135 -1.81 -12.92 8.87
N ALA A 136 -2.33 -14.00 8.31
CA ALA A 136 -3.26 -14.92 8.99
C ALA A 136 -2.64 -15.48 10.29
N LYS A 137 -1.36 -15.88 10.24
CA LYS A 137 -0.60 -16.31 11.42
C LYS A 137 -0.44 -15.19 12.45
N SER A 138 -0.13 -13.97 12.00
CA SER A 138 0.10 -12.84 12.90
C SER A 138 -1.15 -12.34 13.63
N VAL A 139 -2.34 -12.53 13.05
CA VAL A 139 -3.63 -12.19 13.67
C VAL A 139 -4.27 -13.39 14.40
N GLY A 140 -3.62 -14.55 14.41
CA GLY A 140 -4.09 -15.76 15.09
C GLY A 140 -5.26 -16.48 14.40
N TYR A 141 -5.49 -16.21 13.11
CA TYR A 141 -6.56 -16.85 12.34
C TYR A 141 -6.20 -18.30 11.92
N VAL A 142 -4.92 -18.58 11.70
CA VAL A 142 -4.38 -19.90 11.33
C VAL A 142 -3.24 -20.26 12.28
N PRO A 143 -3.05 -21.55 12.63
CA PRO A 143 -1.94 -21.96 13.49
C PRO A 143 -0.56 -21.70 12.83
N LEU A 144 0.46 -21.54 13.68
CA LEU A 144 1.79 -21.05 13.27
C LEU A 144 2.54 -22.02 12.36
N ASP A 145 2.19 -23.30 12.40
CA ASP A 145 2.74 -24.41 11.63
C ASP A 145 2.09 -24.59 10.25
N ALA A 146 1.03 -23.84 9.92
CA ALA A 146 0.39 -23.95 8.61
C ALA A 146 1.35 -23.61 7.45
N GLU A 147 1.29 -24.37 6.37
CA GLU A 147 2.08 -24.17 5.15
C GLU A 147 1.17 -23.79 3.98
N ILE A 148 1.78 -23.33 2.88
CA ILE A 148 1.11 -22.90 1.65
C ILE A 148 0.99 -24.09 0.70
#